data_AF-A0A8J2Q7E9-F1
#
_entry.id   AF-A0A8J2Q7E9-F1
#
_cell.length_a   1.000
_cell.length_b   1.000
_cell.length_c   1.000
_cell.angle_alpha   90.00
_cell.angle_beta   90.00
_cell.angle_gamma   90.00
#
_symmetry.space_group_name_H-M   'P 1'
#
loop_
_entity.id
_entity.type
_entity.pdbx_description
1 polymer ?
#
loop_
_entity_poly.entity_id
_entity_poly.type
_entity_poly.pdbx_seq_one_letter_code
_entity_poly.pdbx_strand_id
1 'polypeptide(L)'
;MDLNRRHEYCNTFHVEYYDEYGRAIGIPEKVQPIPGQKLRDCLEHRLRQRGLTPSTVLFFVENSRTPLPDNCDANFLSGQRIVTRGIFRQNLF
;
A
#
# COMPACT_ATOMS: atom_id res chain seq x y z
N MET A 1 -37.34 8.68 12.77
CA MET A 1 -36.57 8.20 11.60
C MET A 1 -35.13 8.64 11.80
N ASP A 2 -34.30 7.77 12.36
CA ASP A 2 -32.88 8.05 12.63
C ASP A 2 -32.08 8.02 11.32
N LEU A 3 -31.91 9.19 10.73
CA LEU A 3 -31.18 9.40 9.47
C LEU A 3 -29.65 9.44 9.68
N ASN A 4 -29.10 8.68 10.63
CA ASN A 4 -27.69 8.76 11.04
C ASN A 4 -26.90 7.45 10.84
N ARG A 5 -27.23 6.68 9.81
CA ARG A 5 -26.43 5.52 9.39
C ARG A 5 -26.03 5.60 7.91
N ARG A 6 -25.53 6.75 7.47
CA ARG A 6 -24.50 6.73 6.42
C ARG A 6 -23.19 6.34 7.09
N HIS A 7 -23.05 5.06 7.45
CA HIS A 7 -21.72 4.45 7.46
C HIS A 7 -21.28 4.50 6.00
N GLU A 8 -20.68 5.62 5.60
CA GLU A 8 -19.73 5.61 4.50
C GLU A 8 -18.73 4.53 4.92
N TYR A 9 -18.87 3.34 4.33
CA TYR A 9 -17.81 2.33 4.36
C TYR A 9 -16.64 2.99 3.65
N CYS A 10 -15.87 3.75 4.41
CA CYS A 10 -14.66 4.40 3.96
C CYS A 10 -13.71 3.25 3.69
N ASN A 11 -13.69 2.77 2.43
CA ASN A 11 -12.98 1.57 2.00
C ASN A 11 -11.48 1.83 1.93
N THR A 12 -10.92 2.32 3.02
CA THR A 12 -9.57 2.85 3.10
C THR A 12 -8.65 1.86 3.75
N PHE A 13 -7.39 1.86 3.34
CA PHE A 13 -6.32 1.11 3.99
C PHE A 13 -5.24 2.06 4.47
N HIS A 14 -4.47 1.62 5.46
CA HIS A 14 -3.29 2.35 5.92
C HIS A 14 -2.08 1.85 5.15
N VAL A 15 -1.16 2.75 4.78
CA VAL A 15 0.08 2.38 4.11
C VAL A 15 1.30 2.98 4.82
N GLU A 16 2.31 2.15 4.98
CA GLU A 16 3.63 2.50 5.51
C GLU A 16 4.69 2.17 4.47
N TYR A 17 5.62 3.11 4.27
CA TYR A 17 6.66 2.99 3.27
C TYR A 17 7.99 2.69 3.93
N TYR A 18 8.71 1.69 3.43
CA TYR A 18 10.03 1.34 3.91
C TYR A 18 11.01 1.28 2.75
N ASP A 19 12.23 1.74 3.00
CA ASP A 19 13.35 1.58 2.07
C ASP A 19 13.83 0.12 2.04
N GLU A 20 14.84 -0.14 1.22
CA GLU A 20 15.47 -1.45 1.12
C GLU A 20 16.11 -1.90 2.44
N TYR A 21 16.61 -0.98 3.26
CA TYR A 21 17.21 -1.23 4.58
C TYR A 21 16.16 -1.45 5.69
N GLY A 22 14.86 -1.40 5.36
CA GLY A 22 13.77 -1.53 6.33
C GLY A 22 13.56 -0.29 7.19
N ARG A 23 14.03 0.88 6.77
CA ARG A 23 13.77 2.16 7.44
C ARG A 23 12.50 2.79 6.89
N ALA A 24 11.66 3.32 7.78
CA ALA A 24 10.43 3.99 7.37
C ALA A 24 10.74 5.29 6.60
N ILE A 25 10.06 5.49 5.47
CA ILE A 25 10.17 6.68 4.62
C ILE A 25 8.89 7.51 4.72
N GLY A 26 9.03 8.72 5.25
CA GLY A 26 7.92 9.66 5.40
C GLY A 26 6.89 9.20 6.44
N ILE A 27 5.69 9.77 6.34
CA ILE A 27 4.61 9.55 7.31
C ILE A 27 3.64 8.49 6.76
N PRO A 28 3.18 7.54 7.60
CA PRO A 28 2.07 6.65 7.26
C PRO A 28 0.85 7.44 6.81
N GLU A 29 0.17 6.98 5.76
CA GLU A 29 -1.02 7.65 5.24
C GLU A 29 -2.20 6.70 5.08
N LYS A 30 -3.40 7.26 5.09
CA LYS A 30 -4.65 6.54 4.84
C LYS A 30 -5.04 6.75 3.38
N VAL A 31 -5.18 5.67 2.64
CA VAL A 31 -5.45 5.69 1.20
C VAL A 31 -6.85 5.16 0.94
N GLN A 32 -7.63 5.92 0.18
CA GLN A 32 -8.91 5.49 -0.36
C GLN A 32 -8.71 5.11 -1.84
N PRO A 33 -8.74 3.82 -2.19
CA PRO A 33 -8.67 3.38 -3.57
C PRO A 33 -9.98 3.66 -4.31
N ILE A 34 -9.87 3.73 -5.63
CA ILE A 34 -11.02 3.70 -6.53
C ILE A 34 -11.53 2.25 -6.64
N PRO A 35 -12.85 1.98 -6.73
CA PRO A 35 -13.38 0.64 -6.99
C PRO A 35 -12.72 -0.03 -8.20
N GLY A 36 -12.21 -1.26 -8.04
CA GLY A 36 -11.52 -2.00 -9.10
C GLY A 36 -10.05 -1.62 -9.32
N GLN A 37 -9.51 -0.65 -8.59
CA GLN A 37 -8.15 -0.17 -8.78
C GLN A 37 -7.14 -1.15 -8.20
N LYS A 38 -6.10 -1.45 -8.97
CA LYS A 38 -4.96 -2.25 -8.50
C LYS A 38 -4.18 -1.47 -7.44
N LEU A 39 -3.70 -2.16 -6.41
CA LEU A 39 -2.89 -1.59 -5.34
C LEU A 39 -1.67 -0.84 -5.86
N ARG A 40 -0.97 -1.41 -6.85
CA ARG A 40 0.24 -0.82 -7.42
C ARG A 40 -0.04 0.51 -8.10
N ASP A 41 -1.11 0.58 -8.90
CA ASP A 41 -1.52 1.81 -9.59
C ASP A 41 -2.00 2.86 -8.58
N CYS A 42 -2.69 2.43 -7.52
CA CYS A 42 -3.15 3.29 -6.43
C CYS A 42 -1.98 3.97 -5.70
N LEU A 43 -0.89 3.24 -5.45
CA LEU A 43 0.26 3.74 -4.70
C LEU A 43 1.41 4.26 -5.59
N GLU A 44 1.32 4.15 -6.91
CA GLU A 44 2.42 4.47 -7.83
C GLU A 44 2.94 5.89 -7.63
N HIS A 45 2.03 6.87 -7.65
CA HIS A 45 2.38 8.28 -7.47
C HIS A 45 3.01 8.53 -6.10
N ARG A 46 2.50 7.89 -5.04
CA ARG A 46 2.96 8.04 -3.66
C ARG A 46 4.35 7.45 -3.43
N LEU A 47 4.65 6.33 -4.10
CA LEU A 47 5.96 5.71 -4.09
C LEU A 47 6.98 6.62 -4.79
N ARG A 48 6.65 7.11 -5.99
CA ARG A 48 7.52 8.02 -6.76
C ARG A 48 7.82 9.32 -6.01
N GLN A 49 6.83 9.90 -5.33
CA GLN A 49 7.01 11.09 -4.47
C GLN A 49 8.02 10.86 -3.34
N ARG A 50 8.23 9.61 -2.92
CA ARG A 50 9.17 9.20 -1.87
C ARG A 50 10.49 8.66 -2.41
N GLY A 51 10.73 8.78 -3.73
CA GLY A 51 11.93 8.25 -4.38
C GLY A 51 11.94 6.71 -4.52
N LEU A 52 10.82 6.04 -4.23
CA LEU A 52 10.70 4.60 -4.40
C LEU A 52 10.27 4.27 -5.83
N THR A 53 10.90 3.26 -6.42
CA THR A 53 10.51 2.76 -7.75
C THR A 53 9.40 1.73 -7.60
N PRO A 54 8.19 1.94 -8.17
CA PRO A 54 7.06 1.04 -7.98
C PRO A 54 7.31 -0.42 -8.41
N SER A 55 8.16 -0.64 -9.41
CA SER A 55 8.52 -1.98 -9.88
C SER A 55 9.52 -2.71 -8.97
N THR A 56 10.19 -1.99 -8.08
CA THR A 56 11.16 -2.56 -7.12
C THR A 56 10.58 -2.60 -5.71
N VAL A 57 9.25 -2.50 -5.56
CA VAL A 57 8.57 -2.50 -4.26
C VAL A 57 7.62 -3.68 -4.20
N LEU A 58 7.65 -4.39 -3.08
CA LEU A 58 6.68 -5.42 -2.74
C LEU A 58 5.74 -4.89 -1.67
N PHE A 59 4.48 -5.32 -1.75
CA PHE A 59 3.44 -4.96 -0.80
C PHE A 59 3.15 -6.13 0.12
N PHE A 60 2.96 -5.87 1.40
CA PHE A 60 2.62 -6.88 2.39
C PHE A 60 1.47 -6.36 3.24
N VAL A 61 0.59 -7.25 3.69
CA VAL A 61 -0.24 -6.93 4.86
C VAL A 61 0.66 -6.97 6.08
N GLU A 62 0.44 -6.10 7.06
CA GLU A 62 1.16 -6.11 8.32
C GLU A 62 1.18 -7.53 8.93
N ASN A 63 2.35 -7.95 9.43
CA ASN A 63 2.62 -9.30 9.94
C ASN A 63 2.55 -10.44 8.92
N SER A 64 2.16 -10.20 7.66
CA SER A 64 2.27 -11.18 6.59
C SER A 64 3.72 -11.28 6.09
N ARG A 65 4.18 -12.52 5.87
CA ARG A 65 5.45 -12.81 5.19
C ARG A 65 5.26 -13.04 3.69
N THR A 66 4.02 -13.18 3.24
CA THR A 66 3.68 -13.41 1.84
C THR A 66 3.39 -12.07 1.16
N PRO A 67 4.09 -11.73 0.07
CA PRO A 67 3.81 -10.51 -0.67
C PRO A 67 2.43 -10.59 -1.34
N LEU A 68 1.74 -9.45 -1.41
CA LEU A 68 0.52 -9.30 -2.17
C LEU A 68 0.82 -9.40 -3.67
N PRO A 69 -0.09 -10.02 -4.45
CA PRO A 69 0.11 -10.17 -5.87
C PRO A 69 -0.03 -8.83 -6.60
N ASP A 70 0.62 -8.69 -7.77
CA ASP A 70 0.64 -7.44 -8.54
C ASP A 70 -0.74 -6.99 -9.04
N ASN A 71 -1.66 -7.93 -9.21
CA ASN A 71 -3.04 -7.68 -9.62
C ASN A 71 -4.00 -7.54 -8.42
N CYS A 72 -3.49 -7.40 -7.19
CA CYS A 72 -4.32 -7.22 -6.00
C CYS A 72 -5.18 -5.94 -6.13
N ASP A 73 -6.49 -6.10 -5.99
CA ASP A 73 -7.42 -4.96 -5.92
C ASP A 73 -7.35 -4.33 -4.53
N ALA A 74 -7.12 -3.02 -4.52
CA ALA A 74 -6.90 -2.25 -3.31
C ALA A 74 -8.15 -2.18 -2.40
N ASN A 75 -9.36 -2.36 -2.94
CA ASN A 75 -10.59 -2.36 -2.14
C ASN A 75 -10.68 -3.55 -1.20
N PHE A 76 -10.09 -4.70 -1.55
CA PHE A 76 -10.02 -5.86 -0.66
C PHE A 76 -9.11 -5.62 0.55
N LEU A 77 -8.30 -4.56 0.51
CA LEU A 77 -7.39 -4.19 1.59
C LEU A 77 -8.01 -3.18 2.55
N SER A 78 -9.28 -2.83 2.37
CA SER A 78 -10.02 -1.95 3.30
C SER A 78 -9.85 -2.41 4.75
N GLY A 79 -9.47 -1.48 5.62
CA GLY A 79 -9.18 -1.73 7.04
C GLY A 79 -7.83 -2.40 7.33
N GLN A 80 -7.07 -2.80 6.31
CA GLN A 80 -5.76 -3.41 6.49
C GLN A 80 -4.65 -2.35 6.62
N ARG A 81 -3.54 -2.79 7.22
CA ARG A 81 -2.27 -2.05 7.24
C ARG A 81 -1.35 -2.68 6.20
N ILE A 82 -0.95 -1.88 5.22
CA ILE A 82 -0.11 -2.29 4.09
C ILE A 82 1.29 -1.75 4.30
N VAL A 83 2.27 -2.63 4.21
CA VAL A 83 3.69 -2.31 4.34
C VAL A 83 4.32 -2.46 2.96
N THR A 84 4.93 -1.38 2.47
CA THR A 84 5.70 -1.42 1.22
C THR A 84 7.17 -1.61 1.55
N ARG A 85 7.84 -2.58 0.92
CA ARG A 85 9.28 -2.83 1.12
C ARG A 85 10.01 -2.81 -0.20
N GLY A 86 11.12 -2.08 -0.26
CA GLY A 86 12.03 -2.12 -1.40
C GLY A 86 12.66 -3.52 -1.55
N ILE A 87 12.70 -4.03 -2.77
CA ILE A 87 13.52 -5.20 -3.11
C ILE A 87 14.95 -4.69 -3.24
N PHE A 88 15.82 -5.11 -2.32
CA PHE A 88 17.26 -4.99 -2.53
C PHE A 88 17.60 -5.68 -3.84
N ARG A 89 18.01 -4.92 -4.86
CA ARG A 89 18.83 -5.50 -5.92
C ARG A 89 20.18 -5.73 -5.27
N GLN A 90 20.40 -6.93 -4.74
CA GLN A 90 21.77 -7.39 -4.58
C GLN A 90 22.38 -7.30 -5.99
N ASN A 91 23.39 -6.43 -6.15
CA ASN A 91 24.18 -6.38 -7.36
C ASN A 91 24.58 -7.82 -7.71
N LEU A 92 24.00 -8.34 -8.79
CA LEU A 92 24.75 -9.26 -9.62
C LEU A 92 25.79 -8.40 -10.33
N PHE A 93 27.05 -8.86 -10.22
CA PHE A 93 28.30 -8.33 -10.77
C PHE A 93 29.03 -7.28 -9.92
#